data_AF-A0A8S8Y452-F1
#
_entry.id   AF-A0A8S8Y452-F1
#
_cell.length_a   1.000
_cell.length_b   1.000
_cell.length_c   1.000
_cell.angle_alpha   90.00
_cell.angle_beta   90.00
_cell.angle_gamma   90.00
#
_symmetry.space_group_name_H-M   'P 1'
#
loop_
_entity.id
_entity.type
_entity.pdbx_description
1 polymer ?
#
loop_
_entity_poly.entity_id
_entity_poly.type
_entity_poly.pdbx_seq_one_letter_code
_entity_poly.pdbx_strand_id
1 'polypeptide(L)'
;MDVLTLGEENYRCVLDTNGRLRYRPISPEEASWKVCRIEGKSTIKGGKTQVHLHDGRNIIVDDASEHKTGDSLKISLPEQEVLEHIKFGEGTRCMLIGGVHVGKLADVTNYIVKRSSMPNEVEFDGFGTITDNVFTVGDCALPGVEVSQ
;
A
#
# COMPACT_ATOMS: atom_id res chain seq x y z
N MET A 1 -1.88 4.54 -5.33
CA MET A 1 -0.50 4.93 -5.70
C MET A 1 -0.37 5.00 -7.22
N ASP A 2 -0.98 6.02 -7.83
CA ASP A 2 -1.08 6.05 -9.29
C ASP A 2 0.14 6.67 -9.95
N VAL A 3 0.42 6.19 -11.17
CA VAL A 3 1.47 6.70 -12.05
C VAL A 3 0.78 7.43 -13.21
N LEU A 4 1.21 8.67 -13.45
CA LEU A 4 0.77 9.52 -14.55
C LEU A 4 1.96 9.80 -15.46
N THR A 5 1.81 9.51 -16.76
CA THR A 5 2.83 9.77 -17.78
C THR A 5 2.32 10.82 -18.75
N LEU A 6 3.12 11.86 -19.01
CA LEU A 6 2.85 12.95 -19.94
C LEU A 6 4.05 13.12 -20.87
N GLY A 7 3.94 12.59 -22.09
CA GLY A 7 5.09 12.52 -23.00
C GLY A 7 6.18 11.63 -22.42
N GLU A 8 7.36 12.20 -22.19
CA GLU A 8 8.51 11.50 -21.59
C GLU A 8 8.59 11.68 -20.05
N GLU A 9 7.75 12.53 -19.47
CA GLU A 9 7.75 12.80 -18.04
C GLU A 9 6.81 11.85 -17.29
N ASN A 10 7.28 11.34 -16.15
CA ASN A 10 6.53 10.41 -15.31
C ASN A 10 6.36 10.98 -13.91
N TYR A 11 5.17 10.78 -13.35
CA TYR A 11 4.79 11.29 -12.04
C TYR A 11 4.10 10.21 -11.21
N ARG A 12 4.38 10.16 -9.91
CA ARG A 12 3.63 9.34 -8.95
C ARG A 12 2.77 10.23 -8.06
N CYS A 13 1.51 9.85 -7.89
CA CYS A 13 0.59 10.49 -6.97
C CYS A 13 0.85 9.97 -5.55
N VAL A 14 1.26 10.87 -4.66
CA VAL A 14 1.53 10.60 -3.23
C VAL A 14 0.78 11.62 -2.37
N LEU A 15 0.60 11.31 -1.09
CA LEU A 15 0.05 12.25 -0.11
C LEU A 15 1.18 13.09 0.49
N ASP A 16 0.99 14.41 0.56
CA ASP A 16 1.84 15.27 1.38
C ASP A 16 1.46 15.20 2.87
N THR A 17 2.28 15.78 3.73
CA THR A 17 2.07 15.82 5.19
C THR A 17 0.84 16.63 5.61
N ASN A 18 0.19 17.35 4.68
CA ASN A 18 -1.08 18.02 4.91
C ASN A 18 -2.28 17.21 4.38
N GLY A 19 -2.04 15.97 3.93
CA GLY A 19 -3.07 15.07 3.38
C GLY A 19 -3.55 15.44 1.98
N ARG A 20 -2.81 16.26 1.23
CA ARG A 20 -3.15 16.63 -0.15
C ARG A 20 -2.44 15.71 -1.14
N LEU A 21 -3.14 15.38 -2.22
CA LEU A 21 -2.54 14.64 -3.34
C LEU A 21 -1.54 15.54 -4.08
N ARG A 22 -0.33 15.01 -4.31
CA ARG A 22 0.75 15.65 -5.05
C ARG A 22 1.30 14.68 -6.08
N TYR A 23 1.48 15.17 -7.30
CA TYR A 23 2.24 14.47 -8.33
C TYR A 23 3.71 14.82 -8.17
N ARG A 24 4.54 13.82 -7.89
CA ARG A 24 5.99 13.96 -7.77
C ARG A 24 6.67 13.30 -8.96
N PRO A 25 7.69 13.92 -9.57
CA PRO A 25 8.40 13.32 -10.69
C PRO A 25 9.09 12.04 -10.24
N ILE A 26 9.11 11.04 -11.12
CA ILE A 26 9.75 9.73 -10.90
C ILE A 26 10.53 9.31 -12.14
N SER A 27 11.44 8.35 -11.97
CA SER A 27 12.18 7.79 -13.11
C SER A 27 11.26 6.92 -14.01
N PRO A 28 11.61 6.69 -15.28
CA PRO A 28 10.90 5.74 -16.13
C PRO A 28 10.87 4.31 -15.55
N GLU A 29 11.92 3.92 -14.83
CA GLU A 29 11.99 2.64 -14.14
C GLU A 29 10.94 2.55 -13.03
N GLU A 30 10.79 3.60 -12.21
CA GLU A 30 9.74 3.66 -11.18
C GLU A 30 8.33 3.75 -11.79
N ALA A 31 8.20 4.30 -13.00
CA ALA A 31 6.94 4.41 -13.70
C ALA A 31 6.42 3.05 -14.21
N SER A 32 7.32 2.08 -14.40
CA SER A 32 6.98 0.73 -14.85
C SER A 32 6.26 -0.13 -13.79
N TRP A 33 6.13 0.36 -12.56
CA TRP A 33 5.46 -0.38 -11.49
C TRP A 33 4.69 0.53 -10.53
N LYS A 34 3.76 -0.09 -9.80
CA LYS A 34 3.08 0.56 -8.67
C LYS A 34 2.78 -0.42 -7.54
N VAL A 35 2.54 0.12 -6.35
CA VAL A 35 2.15 -0.66 -5.16
C VAL A 35 0.65 -0.57 -4.96
N CYS A 36 0.02 -1.73 -4.75
CA CYS A 36 -1.41 -1.84 -4.51
C CYS A 36 -1.70 -2.64 -3.24
N ARG A 37 -2.35 -2.00 -2.26
CA ARG A 37 -2.83 -2.67 -1.05
C ARG A 37 -4.01 -3.59 -1.37
N ILE A 38 -4.03 -4.77 -0.77
CA ILE A 38 -5.13 -5.74 -0.79
C ILE A 38 -6.16 -5.29 0.24
N GLU A 39 -7.36 -4.95 -0.23
CA GLU A 39 -8.50 -4.57 0.63
C GLU A 39 -9.34 -5.79 1.03
N GLY A 40 -9.35 -6.83 0.19
CA GLY A 40 -10.14 -8.01 0.46
C GLY A 40 -9.86 -9.14 -0.52
N LYS A 41 -10.52 -10.27 -0.30
CA LYS A 41 -10.47 -11.40 -1.21
C LYS A 41 -11.79 -12.14 -1.23
N SER A 42 -12.11 -12.73 -2.37
CA SER A 42 -13.27 -13.58 -2.58
C SER A 42 -12.89 -14.85 -3.32
N THR A 43 -13.63 -15.94 -3.06
CA THR A 43 -13.47 -17.18 -3.80
C THR A 43 -14.41 -17.16 -5.00
N ILE A 44 -13.86 -17.36 -6.19
CA ILE A 44 -14.61 -17.37 -7.45
C ILE A 44 -14.90 -18.79 -7.92
N LYS A 45 -15.72 -18.91 -8.97
CA LYS A 45 -16.04 -20.21 -9.60
C LYS A 45 -14.76 -20.95 -9.98
N GLY A 46 -14.74 -22.27 -9.75
CA GLY A 46 -13.56 -23.10 -9.97
C GLY A 46 -12.58 -23.11 -8.80
N GLY A 47 -12.96 -22.59 -7.62
CA GLY A 47 -12.17 -22.68 -6.40
C GLY A 47 -10.95 -21.75 -6.35
N LYS A 48 -10.82 -20.85 -7.33
CA LYS A 48 -9.74 -19.86 -7.37
C LYS A 48 -10.02 -18.70 -6.42
N THR A 49 -8.98 -18.04 -5.97
CA THR A 49 -9.10 -16.86 -5.12
C THR A 49 -8.80 -15.60 -5.92
N GLN A 50 -9.64 -14.58 -5.73
CA GLN A 50 -9.49 -13.26 -6.32
C GLN A 50 -9.23 -12.25 -5.20
N VAL A 51 -8.12 -11.53 -5.28
CA VAL A 51 -7.82 -10.40 -4.39
C VAL A 51 -8.33 -9.10 -5.00
N HIS A 52 -8.86 -8.24 -4.14
CA HIS A 52 -9.39 -6.91 -4.48
C HIS A 52 -8.38 -5.85 -4.02
N LEU A 53 -7.95 -5.01 -4.95
CA LEU A 53 -6.94 -3.98 -4.70
C LEU A 53 -7.60 -2.62 -4.44
N HIS A 54 -6.91 -1.75 -3.70
CA HIS A 54 -7.42 -0.41 -3.33
C HIS A 54 -7.78 0.51 -4.52
N ASP A 55 -7.21 0.26 -5.69
CA ASP A 55 -7.45 1.01 -6.92
C ASP A 55 -8.59 0.41 -7.79
N GLY A 56 -9.35 -0.54 -7.23
CA GLY A 56 -10.48 -1.19 -7.88
C GLY A 56 -10.10 -2.34 -8.82
N ARG A 57 -8.81 -2.67 -8.95
CA ARG A 57 -8.35 -3.83 -9.72
C ARG A 57 -8.56 -5.13 -8.96
N ASN A 58 -8.62 -6.22 -9.72
CA ASN A 58 -8.71 -7.56 -9.16
C ASN A 58 -7.65 -8.47 -9.77
N ILE A 59 -6.95 -9.26 -8.94
CA ILE A 59 -5.94 -10.23 -9.38
C ILE A 59 -6.35 -11.61 -8.91
N ILE A 60 -6.23 -12.61 -9.78
CA ILE A 60 -6.45 -14.01 -9.42
C ILE A 60 -5.12 -14.55 -8.89
N VAL A 61 -5.18 -15.18 -7.72
CA VAL A 61 -4.02 -15.78 -7.06
C VAL A 61 -4.27 -17.26 -6.81
N ASP A 62 -3.20 -18.05 -6.88
CA ASP A 62 -3.29 -19.50 -6.70
C ASP A 62 -3.38 -19.89 -5.22
N ASP A 63 -2.59 -19.27 -4.35
CA ASP A 63 -2.62 -19.51 -2.91
C ASP A 63 -3.32 -18.38 -2.13
N ALA A 64 -4.53 -18.69 -1.67
CA ALA A 64 -5.35 -17.79 -0.87
C ALA A 64 -4.74 -17.47 0.51
N SER A 65 -3.93 -18.37 1.06
CA SER A 65 -3.40 -18.28 2.42
C SER A 65 -2.23 -17.29 2.52
N GLU A 66 -1.49 -17.14 1.43
CA GLU A 66 -0.36 -16.23 1.35
C GLU A 66 -0.81 -14.76 1.29
N HIS A 67 -1.96 -14.47 0.66
CA HIS A 67 -2.41 -13.11 0.40
C HIS A 67 -3.46 -12.67 1.43
N LYS A 68 -3.09 -11.72 2.30
CA LYS A 68 -3.97 -11.21 3.37
C LYS A 68 -4.39 -9.77 3.11
N THR A 69 -5.55 -9.39 3.66
CA THR A 69 -5.97 -7.98 3.69
C THR A 69 -4.95 -7.17 4.47
N GLY A 70 -4.60 -5.99 3.95
CA GLY A 70 -3.56 -5.12 4.50
C GLY A 70 -2.18 -5.33 3.89
N ASP A 71 -1.90 -6.49 3.30
CA ASP A 71 -0.70 -6.69 2.48
C ASP A 71 -0.76 -5.81 1.22
N SER A 72 0.39 -5.63 0.58
CA SER A 72 0.49 -4.91 -0.69
C SER A 72 1.16 -5.77 -1.77
N LEU A 73 0.78 -5.53 -3.01
CA LEU A 73 1.40 -6.14 -4.19
C LEU A 73 2.08 -5.05 -5.00
N LYS A 74 3.35 -5.25 -5.35
CA LYS A 74 4.03 -4.49 -6.38
C LYS A 74 3.67 -5.11 -7.72
N ILE A 75 3.05 -4.33 -8.59
CA ILE A 75 2.59 -4.79 -9.90
C ILE A 75 3.28 -4.02 -11.02
N SER A 76 3.54 -4.70 -12.13
CA SER A 76 4.02 -4.05 -13.35
C SER A 76 2.93 -3.22 -14.03
N LEU A 77 3.35 -2.21 -14.77
CA LEU A 77 2.51 -1.40 -15.64
C LEU A 77 3.12 -1.40 -17.05
N PRO A 78 2.31 -1.64 -18.10
CA PRO A 78 0.86 -1.86 -18.08
C PRO A 78 0.40 -3.30 -17.82
N GLU A 79 1.29 -4.30 -17.77
CA GLU A 79 0.97 -5.73 -17.85
C GLU A 79 0.24 -6.29 -16.61
N GLN A 80 0.37 -5.61 -15.46
CA GLN A 80 -0.29 -5.98 -14.19
C GLN A 80 0.18 -7.32 -13.61
N GLU A 81 1.40 -7.72 -13.91
CA GLU A 81 2.03 -8.90 -13.33
C GLU A 81 2.47 -8.58 -11.89
N VAL A 82 2.27 -9.52 -10.98
CA VAL A 82 2.73 -9.38 -9.59
C VAL A 82 4.24 -9.59 -9.55
N LEU A 83 4.98 -8.52 -9.31
CA LEU A 83 6.44 -8.52 -9.20
C LEU A 83 6.89 -8.91 -7.79
N GLU A 84 6.17 -8.45 -6.78
CA GLU A 84 6.54 -8.63 -5.37
C GLU A 84 5.32 -8.60 -4.46
N HIS A 85 5.32 -9.44 -3.42
CA HIS A 85 4.32 -9.42 -2.35
C HIS A 85 4.92 -8.88 -1.07
N ILE A 86 4.35 -7.79 -0.59
CA ILE A 86 4.78 -7.03 0.59
C ILE A 86 3.83 -7.35 1.73
N LYS A 87 4.29 -8.17 2.67
CA LYS A 87 3.48 -8.63 3.82
C LYS A 87 3.37 -7.55 4.88
N PHE A 88 2.16 -7.32 5.36
CA PHE A 88 1.90 -6.43 6.48
C PHE A 88 2.22 -7.15 7.80
N GLY A 89 2.97 -6.48 8.68
CA GLY A 89 3.40 -7.01 9.96
C GLY A 89 4.36 -6.07 10.68
N GLU A 90 4.87 -6.52 11.82
CA GLU A 90 5.91 -5.81 12.57
C GLU A 90 7.18 -5.65 11.73
N GLY A 91 7.79 -4.47 11.80
CA GLY A 91 8.95 -4.08 11.01
C GLY A 91 8.63 -3.64 9.58
N THR A 92 7.41 -3.84 9.08
CA THR A 92 7.06 -3.41 7.73
C THR A 92 6.87 -1.89 7.66
N ARG A 93 7.53 -1.27 6.68
CA ARG A 93 7.39 0.15 6.38
C ARG A 93 6.02 0.46 5.75
N CYS A 94 5.34 1.45 6.33
CA CYS A 94 4.02 1.86 5.88
C CYS A 94 3.91 3.38 5.70
N MET A 95 3.09 3.79 4.74
CA MET A 95 2.69 5.18 4.53
C MET A 95 1.34 5.43 5.20
N LEU A 96 1.25 6.52 5.95
CA LEU A 96 0.03 6.92 6.61
C LEU A 96 -0.85 7.69 5.63
N ILE A 97 -2.05 7.18 5.34
CA ILE A 97 -2.97 7.74 4.34
C ILE A 97 -4.11 8.57 4.95
N GLY A 98 -4.21 8.62 6.29
CA GLY A 98 -5.25 9.36 6.99
C GLY A 98 -4.88 9.69 8.43
N GLY A 99 -5.71 10.53 9.06
CA GLY A 99 -5.50 11.03 10.43
C GLY A 99 -4.43 12.12 10.51
N VAL A 100 -3.97 12.39 11.74
CA VAL A 100 -3.01 13.48 12.05
C VAL A 100 -1.62 13.21 11.48
N HIS A 101 -1.28 11.95 11.25
CA HIS A 101 0.04 11.51 10.78
C HIS A 101 0.09 11.28 9.26
N VAL A 102 -0.91 11.74 8.51
CA VAL A 102 -1.00 11.56 7.05
C VAL A 102 0.27 12.02 6.32
N GLY A 103 0.64 11.30 5.26
CA GLY A 103 1.81 11.58 4.43
C GLY A 103 3.15 11.20 5.06
N LYS A 104 3.19 10.67 6.29
CA LYS A 104 4.42 10.17 6.92
C LYS A 104 4.69 8.73 6.52
N LEU A 105 5.97 8.35 6.55
CA LEU A 105 6.41 6.96 6.53
C LEU A 105 6.83 6.56 7.96
N ALA A 106 6.41 5.37 8.38
CA ALA A 106 6.80 4.81 9.67
C ALA A 106 6.82 3.29 9.59
N ASP A 107 7.67 2.68 10.42
CA ASP A 107 7.83 1.23 10.51
C ASP A 107 6.94 0.70 11.63
N VAL A 108 6.14 -0.33 11.33
CA VAL A 108 5.16 -0.88 12.28
C VAL A 108 5.89 -1.50 13.46
N THR A 109 5.52 -1.10 14.68
CA THR A 109 6.07 -1.66 15.91
C THR A 109 5.21 -2.81 16.42
N ASN A 110 3.88 -2.68 16.33
CA ASN A 110 2.95 -3.68 16.85
C ASN A 110 1.60 -3.60 16.11
N TYR A 111 0.92 -4.74 16.00
CA TYR A 111 -0.41 -4.85 15.39
C TYR A 111 -1.42 -5.46 16.37
N ILE A 112 -2.34 -4.64 16.85
CA ILE A 112 -3.30 -5.01 17.89
C ILE A 112 -4.65 -5.36 17.25
N VAL A 113 -4.93 -6.66 17.18
CA VAL A 113 -6.22 -7.18 16.73
C VAL A 113 -7.24 -7.13 17.87
N LYS A 114 -8.27 -6.31 17.71
CA LYS A 114 -9.36 -6.18 18.67
C LYS A 114 -10.54 -7.03 18.21
N ARG A 115 -11.10 -7.85 19.10
CA ARG A 115 -12.34 -8.59 18.85
C ARG A 115 -13.55 -7.69 19.08
N SER A 116 -13.70 -6.66 18.26
CA SER A 116 -14.81 -5.70 18.32
C SER A 116 -15.20 -5.20 16.93
N SER A 117 -16.23 -4.36 16.84
CA SER A 117 -16.63 -3.70 15.59
C SER A 117 -15.74 -2.52 15.22
N MET A 118 -14.82 -2.11 16.09
CA MET A 118 -13.88 -1.03 15.80
C MET A 118 -12.73 -1.56 14.95
N PRO A 119 -12.16 -0.73 14.05
CA PRO A 119 -10.95 -1.09 13.31
C PRO A 119 -9.80 -1.51 14.25
N ASN A 120 -8.98 -2.45 13.78
CA ASN A 120 -7.76 -2.85 14.46
C ASN A 120 -6.77 -1.69 14.53
N GLU A 121 -5.89 -1.71 15.53
CA GLU A 121 -4.93 -0.64 15.80
C GLU A 121 -3.52 -1.08 15.41
N VAL A 122 -2.75 -0.14 14.85
CA VAL A 122 -1.36 -0.30 14.45
C VAL A 122 -0.55 0.73 15.22
N GLU A 123 0.47 0.26 15.93
CA GLU A 123 1.37 1.11 16.70
C GLU A 123 2.67 1.32 15.93
N PHE A 124 3.16 2.55 16.01
CA PHE A 124 4.42 3.03 15.48
C PHE A 124 5.24 3.66 16.62
N ASP A 125 6.45 4.10 16.33
CA ASP A 125 7.27 4.78 17.34
C ASP A 125 6.59 6.09 17.82
N GLY A 126 6.11 6.08 19.07
CA GLY A 126 5.49 7.23 19.74
C GLY A 126 4.03 7.54 19.38
N PHE A 127 3.38 6.79 18.47
CA PHE A 127 1.96 7.01 18.14
C PHE A 127 1.26 5.76 17.61
N GLY A 128 -0.09 5.76 17.62
CA GLY A 128 -0.92 4.70 17.06
C GLY A 128 -1.97 5.25 16.08
N THR A 129 -2.41 4.41 15.15
CA THR A 129 -3.55 4.70 14.27
C THR A 129 -4.35 3.45 13.94
N ILE A 130 -5.51 3.62 13.31
CA ILE A 130 -6.31 2.49 12.82
C ILE A 130 -5.71 1.90 11.54
N THR A 131 -5.93 0.61 11.34
CA THR A 131 -5.43 -0.15 10.17
C THR A 131 -5.80 0.50 8.84
N ASP A 132 -6.99 1.08 8.75
CA ASP A 132 -7.50 1.73 7.53
C ASP A 132 -6.58 2.87 7.05
N ASN A 133 -5.95 3.58 8.00
CA ASN A 133 -5.03 4.67 7.73
C ASN A 133 -3.61 4.22 7.35
N VAL A 134 -3.34 2.91 7.30
CA VAL A 134 -2.00 2.35 7.10
C VAL A 134 -1.88 1.70 5.73
N PHE A 135 -1.03 2.23 4.87
CA PHE A 135 -0.76 1.68 3.55
C PHE A 135 0.63 1.04 3.51
N THR A 136 0.68 -0.28 3.38
CA THR A 136 1.92 -1.06 3.36
C THR A 136 2.72 -0.77 2.08
N VAL A 137 3.97 -0.32 2.22
CA VAL A 137 4.85 0.00 1.09
C VAL A 137 6.18 -0.76 1.10
N GLY A 138 6.62 -1.27 2.25
CA GLY A 138 7.89 -1.98 2.37
C GLY A 138 9.07 -1.11 1.94
N ASP A 139 10.03 -1.71 1.24
CA ASP A 139 11.25 -1.03 0.79
C ASP A 139 11.06 -0.17 -0.48
N CYS A 140 9.82 -0.03 -0.95
CA CYS A 140 9.54 0.79 -2.13
C CYS A 140 9.82 2.27 -1.83
N ALA A 141 10.78 2.85 -2.56
CA ALA A 141 11.05 4.29 -2.50
C ALA A 141 9.80 5.08 -2.97
N LEU A 142 9.34 6.00 -2.12
CA LEU A 142 8.29 6.93 -2.46
C LEU A 142 8.88 8.34 -2.61
N PRO A 143 8.57 9.04 -3.72
CA PRO A 143 9.14 10.35 -3.97
C PRO A 143 8.60 11.39 -3.00
N GLY A 144 9.49 12.18 -2.39
CA GLY A 144 9.14 13.35 -1.60
C GLY A 144 8.48 13.07 -0.24
N VAL A 145 8.59 11.84 0.27
CA VAL A 145 8.24 11.51 1.66
C VAL A 145 9.54 11.40 2.45
N GLU A 146 9.96 12.50 3.08
CA GLU A 146 11.15 12.50 3.93
C GLU A 146 10.84 11.73 5.22
N VAL A 147 11.73 10.78 5.55
CA VAL A 147 11.73 10.13 6.86
C VAL A 147 12.03 11.23 7.87
N SER A 148 11.05 11.57 8.72
CA SER A 148 11.32 12.46 9.85
C SER A 148 12.26 11.70 10.79
N GLN A 149 13.55 12.06 10.78
CA GLN A 149 14.52 11.66 11.81
C GLN A 149 14.22 12.38 13.12
#